data_AF-A0A9P8EZB7-F1
#
_entry.id   AF-A0A9P8EZB7-F1
#
_cell.length_a   1.000
_cell.length_b   1.000
_cell.length_c   1.000
_cell.angle_alpha   90.00
_cell.angle_beta   90.00
_cell.angle_gamma   90.00
#
_symmetry.space_group_name_H-M   'P 1'
#
loop_
_entity.id
_entity.type
_entity.pdbx_description
1 polymer ?
#
loop_
_entity_poly.entity_id
_entity_poly.type
_entity_poly.pdbx_seq_one_letter_code
_entity_poly.pdbx_strand_id
1 'polypeptide(L)'
;MGKSEIRYAAKVDLEKDAASQPHLHNRWHPDIPFAGKIADGEVVKIECVDWTGGQIKNTDDADDIKNVDLTKIHYLSGPFEIENAEPG
;
A
#
# COMPACT_ATOMS: atom_id res chain seq x y z
N MET A 1 -4.85 25.99 18.79
CA MET A 1 -4.65 24.53 18.95
C MET A 1 -3.61 24.11 17.91
N GLY A 2 -2.42 23.72 18.36
CA GLY A 2 -1.35 23.29 17.44
C GLY A 2 -1.76 22.00 16.74
N LYS A 3 -1.55 21.93 15.42
CA LYS A 3 -1.79 20.70 14.66
C LYS A 3 -0.74 19.68 15.13
N SER A 4 -1.17 18.64 15.84
CA SER A 4 -0.33 17.47 16.06
C SER A 4 0.07 16.87 14.71
N GLU A 5 1.29 16.35 14.63
CA GLU A 5 1.76 15.70 13.40
C GLU A 5 0.95 14.42 13.16
N ILE A 6 0.40 14.28 11.94
CA ILE A 6 -0.28 13.06 11.51
C ILE A 6 0.78 11.99 11.25
N ARG A 7 0.70 10.85 11.94
CA ARG A 7 1.64 9.74 11.73
C ARG A 7 1.39 9.02 10.42
N TYR A 8 2.39 8.30 9.94
CA TYR A 8 2.23 7.34 8.84
C TYR A 8 1.87 5.96 9.40
N ALA A 9 0.80 5.35 8.90
CA ALA A 9 0.47 3.95 9.16
C ALA A 9 1.26 3.01 8.22
N ALA A 10 1.59 3.47 7.02
CA ALA A 10 2.53 2.82 6.11
C ALA A 10 3.32 3.86 5.31
N LYS A 11 4.60 3.58 5.10
CA LYS A 11 5.49 4.32 4.20
C LYS A 11 6.04 3.36 3.17
N VAL A 12 6.02 3.76 1.91
CA VAL A 12 6.55 2.95 0.80
C VAL A 12 7.94 3.43 0.41
N ASP A 13 8.74 2.52 -0.13
CA ASP A 13 10.05 2.82 -0.71
C ASP A 13 9.97 2.57 -2.22
N LEU A 14 9.92 3.64 -3.02
CA LEU A 14 9.74 3.53 -4.48
C LEU A 14 10.97 2.97 -5.21
N GLU A 15 12.11 2.88 -4.51
CA GLU A 15 13.34 2.27 -5.05
C GLU A 15 13.40 0.76 -4.77
N LYS A 16 12.46 0.21 -3.98
CA LYS A 16 12.36 -1.22 -3.69
C LYS A 16 11.24 -1.88 -4.49
N ASP A 17 11.47 -3.15 -4.84
CA ASP A 17 10.44 -3.99 -5.42
C ASP A 17 9.19 -4.03 -4.52
N ALA A 18 8.03 -3.69 -5.08
CA ALA A 18 6.78 -3.58 -4.33
C ALA A 18 6.42 -4.91 -3.64
N ALA A 19 6.69 -6.06 -4.28
CA ALA A 19 6.43 -7.37 -3.69
C ALA A 19 7.30 -7.71 -2.48
N SER A 20 8.40 -6.98 -2.26
CA SER A 20 9.29 -7.17 -1.11
C SER A 20 8.90 -6.33 0.11
N GLN A 21 8.00 -5.36 -0.05
CA GLN A 21 7.65 -4.43 1.02
C GLN A 21 6.59 -5.08 1.94
N PRO A 22 6.85 -5.18 3.25
CA PRO A 22 6.08 -6.05 4.15
C PRO A 22 4.63 -5.61 4.41
N HIS A 23 4.28 -4.38 4.04
CA HIS A 23 2.95 -3.80 4.20
C HIS A 23 2.18 -3.69 2.88
N LEU A 24 2.71 -4.28 1.79
CA LEU A 24 2.05 -4.33 0.50
C LEU A 24 1.53 -5.74 0.22
N HIS A 25 0.32 -5.83 -0.31
CA HIS A 25 -0.28 -7.06 -0.82
C HIS A 25 -1.02 -6.78 -2.13
N ASN A 26 -1.27 -7.81 -2.95
CA ASN A 26 -1.99 -7.65 -4.22
C ASN A 26 -3.18 -8.59 -4.39
N ARG A 27 -3.58 -9.27 -3.31
CA ARG A 27 -4.74 -10.16 -3.26
C ARG A 27 -5.53 -9.88 -2.00
N TRP A 28 -6.82 -10.22 -2.03
CA TRP A 28 -7.68 -10.20 -0.86
C TRP A 28 -7.77 -11.61 -0.29
N HIS A 29 -7.35 -11.76 0.96
CA HIS A 29 -7.51 -12.99 1.72
C HIS A 29 -7.56 -12.64 3.21
N PRO A 30 -8.47 -13.24 4.01
CA PRO A 30 -8.62 -12.91 5.43
C PRO A 30 -7.37 -13.22 6.26
N ASP A 31 -6.55 -14.18 5.83
CA ASP A 31 -5.34 -14.59 6.55
C ASP A 31 -4.11 -13.70 6.26
N ILE A 32 -4.25 -12.62 5.48
CA ILE A 32 -3.14 -11.68 5.29
C ILE A 32 -2.87 -10.96 6.62
N PRO A 33 -1.64 -11.03 7.16
CA PRO A 33 -1.31 -10.36 8.40
C PRO A 33 -1.52 -8.84 8.32
N PHE A 34 -1.96 -8.23 9.41
CA PHE A 34 -2.05 -6.77 9.47
C PHE A 34 -0.67 -6.12 9.37
N ALA A 35 -0.57 -5.10 8.53
CA ALA A 35 0.62 -4.25 8.39
C ALA A 35 0.83 -3.31 9.60
N GLY A 36 -0.24 -3.08 10.38
CA GLY A 36 -0.20 -2.26 11.59
C GLY A 36 -1.60 -2.04 12.17
N LYS A 37 -1.65 -1.36 13.32
CA LYS A 37 -2.90 -0.97 14.00
C LYS A 37 -3.20 0.51 13.82
N ILE A 38 -4.49 0.86 13.81
CA ILE A 38 -5.00 2.24 13.79
C ILE A 38 -6.08 2.33 14.88
N ALA A 39 -5.98 3.35 15.74
CA ALA A 39 -6.96 3.55 16.82
C ALA A 39 -8.29 4.07 16.25
N ASP A 40 -9.40 3.81 16.95
CA ASP A 40 -10.69 4.35 16.54
C ASP A 40 -10.67 5.90 16.55
N GLY A 41 -11.17 6.49 15.47
CA GLY A 41 -11.12 7.95 15.25
C GLY A 41 -9.74 8.53 14.91
N GLU A 42 -8.69 7.72 14.75
CA GLU A 42 -7.35 8.20 14.42
C GLU A 42 -7.21 8.62 12.95
N VAL A 43 -6.59 9.78 12.71
CA VAL A 43 -6.18 10.22 11.38
C VAL A 43 -4.73 9.81 11.12
N VAL A 44 -4.50 9.09 10.02
CA VAL A 44 -3.17 8.63 9.59
C VAL A 44 -2.89 8.98 8.13
N LYS A 45 -1.61 8.99 7.75
CA LYS A 45 -1.15 8.96 6.36
C LYS A 45 -0.84 7.51 5.95
N ILE A 46 -1.27 7.13 4.76
CA ILE A 46 -0.92 5.85 4.14
C ILE A 46 -0.32 6.20 2.78
N GLU A 47 0.95 5.89 2.58
CA GLU A 47 1.56 6.01 1.26
C GLU A 47 1.22 4.78 0.41
N CYS A 48 1.18 4.97 -0.90
CA CYS A 48 0.88 3.92 -1.87
C CYS A 48 1.97 3.93 -2.94
N VAL A 49 2.30 2.74 -3.45
CA VAL A 49 2.95 2.62 -4.75
C VAL A 49 1.90 2.82 -5.85
N ASP A 50 2.33 3.15 -7.08
CA ASP A 50 1.41 3.07 -8.21
C ASP A 50 0.93 1.62 -8.37
N TRP A 51 -0.25 1.43 -8.98
CA TRP A 51 -0.89 0.11 -9.07
C TRP A 51 -0.02 -0.98 -9.72
N THR A 52 0.92 -0.62 -10.60
CA THR A 52 1.82 -1.56 -11.25
C THR A 52 3.00 -1.96 -10.37
N GLY A 53 3.27 -1.24 -9.29
CA GLY A 53 4.46 -1.42 -8.45
C GLY A 53 5.73 -0.92 -9.15
N GLY A 54 5.64 0.16 -9.92
CA GLY A 54 6.77 0.76 -10.61
C GLY A 54 7.18 0.09 -11.91
N GLN A 55 6.31 -0.71 -12.54
CA GLN A 55 6.63 -1.33 -13.84
C GLN A 55 6.73 -0.29 -14.97
N ILE A 56 5.91 0.76 -14.91
CA ILE A 56 5.88 1.83 -15.91
C ILE A 56 6.93 2.90 -15.59
N LYS A 57 7.68 3.31 -16.60
CA LYS A 57 8.81 4.24 -16.49
C LYS A 57 8.48 5.58 -17.15
N ASN A 58 9.11 6.63 -16.66
CA ASN A 58 9.03 7.95 -17.28
C ASN A 58 10.05 8.04 -18.43
N THR A 59 9.67 7.46 -19.57
CA THR A 59 10.48 7.37 -20.78
C THR A 59 9.63 7.63 -22.01
N ASP A 60 10.25 7.98 -23.15
CA ASP A 60 9.57 8.16 -24.44
C ASP A 60 9.38 6.83 -25.20
N ASP A 61 9.12 5.75 -24.47
CA ASP A 61 8.95 4.38 -24.97
C ASP A 61 7.70 3.77 -24.32
N ALA A 62 6.88 3.10 -25.12
CA ALA A 62 5.62 2.47 -24.69
C ALA A 62 5.73 0.95 -24.50
N ASP A 63 6.92 0.37 -24.68
CA ASP A 63 7.13 -1.07 -24.53
C ASP A 63 6.84 -1.55 -23.09
N ASP A 64 6.99 -0.72 -22.07
CA ASP A 64 6.64 -1.08 -20.69
C ASP A 64 5.13 -1.24 -20.49
N ILE A 65 4.30 -0.41 -21.12
CA ILE A 65 2.84 -0.54 -21.16
C ILE A 65 2.45 -1.83 -21.90
N LYS A 66 3.12 -2.13 -23.01
CA LYS A 66 2.87 -3.35 -23.79
C LYS A 66 3.22 -4.63 -23.00
N ASN A 67 4.27 -4.59 -22.20
CA ASN A 67 4.84 -5.75 -21.52
C ASN A 67 4.54 -5.81 -20.01
N VAL A 68 3.69 -4.92 -19.50
CA VAL A 68 3.31 -4.89 -18.09
C VAL A 68 2.72 -6.24 -17.63
N ASP A 69 3.20 -6.74 -16.49
CA ASP A 69 2.67 -7.95 -15.88
C ASP A 69 1.42 -7.62 -15.05
N LEU A 70 0.26 -7.76 -15.70
CA LEU A 70 -1.06 -7.55 -15.09
C LEU A 70 -1.44 -8.62 -14.06
N THR A 71 -0.62 -9.65 -13.84
CA THR A 71 -0.87 -10.58 -12.73
C THR A 71 -0.39 -10.01 -11.39
N LYS A 72 0.49 -9.01 -11.40
CA LYS A 72 1.05 -8.40 -10.18
C LYS A 72 0.23 -7.27 -9.59
N ILE A 73 -0.68 -6.67 -10.36
CA ILE A 73 -1.54 -5.57 -9.91
C ILE A 73 -2.66 -6.07 -8.98
N HIS A 74 -3.23 -5.23 -8.11
CA HIS A 74 -2.78 -3.90 -7.70
C HIS A 74 -2.01 -4.04 -6.39
N TYR A 75 -0.90 -3.32 -6.18
CA TYR A 75 -0.28 -3.27 -4.87
C TYR A 75 -1.04 -2.32 -3.94
N LEU A 76 -1.52 -2.87 -2.83
CA LEU A 76 -2.33 -2.18 -1.82
C LEU A 76 -1.56 -2.10 -0.51
N SER A 77 -1.59 -0.94 0.15
CA SER A 77 -1.01 -0.73 1.47
C SER A 77 -1.97 -1.19 2.57
N GLY A 78 -1.55 -2.17 3.37
CA GLY A 78 -2.36 -2.76 4.43
C GLY A 78 -2.21 -4.29 4.48
N PRO A 79 -3.21 -5.01 5.03
CA PRO A 79 -4.40 -4.49 5.71
C PRO A 79 -4.05 -3.85 7.07
N PHE A 80 -4.91 -2.97 7.60
CA PHE A 80 -4.74 -2.38 8.93
C PHE A 80 -5.81 -2.90 9.89
N GLU A 81 -5.39 -3.21 11.11
CA GLU A 81 -6.30 -3.54 12.22
C GLU A 81 -6.86 -2.25 12.80
N ILE A 82 -8.18 -2.09 12.78
CA ILE A 82 -8.85 -0.96 13.42
C ILE A 82 -9.27 -1.40 14.83
N GLU A 83 -8.91 -0.61 15.84
CA GLU A 83 -9.25 -0.91 17.24
C GLU A 83 -10.77 -1.07 17.41
N ASN A 84 -11.18 -2.15 18.08
CA ASN A 84 -12.58 -2.51 18.36
C ASN A 84 -13.44 -2.83 17.12
N ALA A 85 -12.86 -2.95 15.92
CA ALA A 85 -13.62 -3.38 14.75
C ALA A 85 -13.98 -4.87 14.82
N GLU A 86 -15.28 -5.18 14.71
CA GLU A 86 -15.83 -6.53 14.74
C GLU A 86 -16.70 -6.80 13.49
N PRO A 87 -17.00 -8.07 13.17
CA PRO A 87 -17.93 -8.40 12.10
C PRO A 87 -19.37 -7.97 12.42
N GLY A 88 -19.90 -6.99 11.68
CA GLY A 88 -21.30 -6.55 11.76
C GLY A 88 -21.65 -5.79 13.03
#